data_AF-A0A3M1YCT8-F1
#
_entry.id   AF-A0A3M1YCT8-F1
#
_cell.length_a   1.000
_cell.length_b   1.000
_cell.length_c   1.000
_cell.angle_alpha   90.00
_cell.angle_beta   90.00
_cell.angle_gamma   90.00
#
_symmetry.space_group_name_H-M   'P 1'
#
loop_
_entity.id
_entity.type
_entity.pdbx_description
1 polymer ?
#
loop_
_entity_poly.entity_id
_entity_poly.type
_entity_poly.pdbx_seq_one_letter_code
_entity_poly.pdbx_strand_id
1 'polypeptide(L)'
;IWREAVQQQVETDDERRGLGWMLPSVHRASSAGDLMSRQAFGHTGFTGTSLWVDPTRELVVAFLTNRVYVGRERPGIFELRRAVHDAVVRSIL
;
A
#
# COMPACT_ATOMS: atom_id res chain seq x y z
N ILE A 1 -9.89 -16.71 3.19
CA ILE A 1 -9.77 -15.97 1.92
C ILE A 1 -8.74 -14.85 2.03
N TRP A 2 -8.82 -13.90 2.99
CA TRP A 2 -7.76 -12.89 3.15
C TRP A 2 -6.62 -13.31 4.09
N ARG A 3 -6.77 -14.40 4.87
CA ARG A 3 -5.73 -14.88 5.80
C ARG A 3 -4.44 -15.25 5.08
N GLU A 4 -4.58 -15.82 3.91
CA GLU A 4 -3.48 -16.25 3.04
C GLU A 4 -2.77 -15.04 2.39
N ALA A 5 -3.49 -13.93 2.20
CA ALA A 5 -2.92 -12.69 1.67
C ALA A 5 -2.01 -11.96 2.67
N VAL A 6 -2.31 -12.08 3.98
CA VAL A 6 -1.55 -11.43 5.06
C VAL A 6 -0.41 -12.29 5.62
N GLN A 7 -0.42 -13.59 5.33
CA GLN A 7 0.65 -14.48 5.73
C GLN A 7 1.90 -14.21 4.89
N GLN A 8 2.97 -13.76 5.55
CA GLN A 8 4.27 -13.60 4.92
C GLN A 8 4.76 -14.92 4.35
N GLN A 9 5.10 -14.91 3.07
CA GLN A 9 5.65 -16.05 2.32
C GLN A 9 7.12 -15.83 2.00
N VAL A 10 7.49 -14.59 1.69
CA VAL A 10 8.85 -14.20 1.39
C VAL A 10 9.13 -12.80 1.94
N GLU A 11 10.36 -12.61 2.38
CA GLU A 11 10.92 -11.34 2.77
C GLU A 11 12.25 -11.18 2.07
N THR A 12 12.40 -10.05 1.37
CA THR A 12 13.67 -9.57 0.85
C THR A 12 14.10 -8.36 1.68
N ASP A 13 15.33 -7.89 1.51
CA ASP A 13 15.89 -6.78 2.30
C ASP A 13 15.00 -5.51 2.32
N ASP A 14 14.14 -5.34 1.31
CA ASP A 14 13.30 -4.14 1.16
C ASP A 14 11.79 -4.38 1.29
N GLU A 15 11.30 -5.62 1.16
CA GLU A 15 9.86 -5.89 1.03
C GLU A 15 9.40 -7.20 1.66
N ARG A 16 8.22 -7.15 2.27
CA ARG A 16 7.49 -8.32 2.77
C ARG A 16 6.34 -8.64 1.83
N ARG A 17 6.19 -9.92 1.45
CA ARG A 17 5.18 -10.36 0.48
C ARG A 17 4.36 -11.52 1.03
N GLY A 18 3.05 -11.44 0.83
CA GLY A 18 2.12 -12.56 0.96
C GLY A 18 1.82 -13.19 -0.41
N LEU A 19 0.85 -14.09 -0.49
CA LEU A 19 0.46 -14.70 -1.77
C LEU A 19 -0.20 -13.67 -2.71
N GLY A 20 0.56 -13.14 -3.65
CA GLY A 20 0.10 -12.15 -4.64
C GLY A 20 0.05 -10.70 -4.15
N TRP A 21 0.48 -10.42 -2.91
CA TRP A 21 0.32 -9.12 -2.26
C TRP A 21 1.59 -8.63 -1.58
N MET A 22 1.73 -7.31 -1.49
CA MET A 22 2.66 -6.66 -0.58
C MET A 22 2.06 -6.59 0.82
N LEU A 23 2.93 -6.70 1.82
CA LEU A 23 2.64 -6.44 3.22
C LEU A 23 3.32 -5.13 3.63
N PRO A 24 2.81 -4.40 4.64
CA PRO A 24 3.50 -3.23 5.17
C PRO A 24 4.90 -3.61 5.63
N SER A 25 5.90 -2.86 5.14
CA SER A 25 7.28 -3.02 5.57
C SER A 25 7.41 -2.63 7.05
N VAL A 26 8.29 -3.33 7.75
CA VAL A 26 8.63 -3.03 9.15
C VAL A 26 9.96 -2.29 9.29
N HIS A 27 10.73 -2.21 8.20
CA HIS A 27 12.08 -1.63 8.16
C HIS A 27 12.18 -0.37 7.29
N ARG A 28 11.20 -0.14 6.41
CA ARG A 28 11.15 1.04 5.52
C ARG A 28 9.75 1.61 5.43
N ALA A 29 9.66 2.81 4.85
CA ALA A 29 8.40 3.42 4.46
C ALA A 29 7.60 2.48 3.54
N SER A 30 6.33 2.26 3.86
CA SER A 30 5.39 1.47 3.05
C SER A 30 4.57 2.38 2.16
N SER A 31 4.21 1.94 0.94
CA SER A 31 3.23 2.67 0.12
C SER A 31 1.81 2.69 0.70
N ALA A 32 1.55 1.89 1.74
CA ALA A 32 0.31 1.88 2.53
C ALA A 32 0.16 3.09 3.47
N GLY A 33 1.18 3.96 3.55
CA GLY A 33 1.30 4.91 4.65
C GLY A 33 1.83 4.26 5.92
N ASP A 34 1.72 4.97 7.04
CA ASP A 34 2.21 4.55 8.36
C ASP A 34 1.07 4.13 9.31
N LEU A 35 -0.19 4.39 8.93
CA LEU A 35 -1.34 4.18 9.82
C LEU A 35 -2.13 2.90 9.53
N MET A 36 -1.95 2.29 8.37
CA MET A 36 -2.51 0.97 8.05
C MET A 36 -2.03 -0.10 9.04
N SER A 37 -2.87 -1.08 9.35
CA SER A 37 -2.53 -2.12 10.31
C SER A 37 -1.43 -3.04 9.78
N ARG A 38 -0.79 -3.79 10.69
CA ARG A 38 0.17 -4.84 10.30
C ARG A 38 -0.49 -5.99 9.51
N GLN A 39 -1.81 -6.12 9.56
CA GLN A 39 -2.58 -7.09 8.79
C GLN A 39 -3.08 -6.51 7.47
N ALA A 40 -2.66 -5.30 7.10
CA ALA A 40 -2.97 -4.77 5.79
C ALA A 40 -2.20 -5.51 4.69
N PHE A 41 -2.74 -5.50 3.48
CA PHE A 41 -2.09 -6.04 2.29
C PHE A 41 -2.51 -5.23 1.06
N GLY A 42 -1.66 -5.18 0.04
CA GLY A 42 -1.93 -4.31 -1.11
C GLY A 42 -0.96 -4.44 -2.27
N HIS A 43 -1.16 -3.60 -3.28
CA HIS A 43 -0.30 -3.53 -4.45
C HIS A 43 -0.28 -2.10 -5.02
N THR A 44 0.81 -1.72 -5.69
CA THR A 44 0.90 -0.49 -6.47
C THR A 44 0.85 -0.79 -7.96
N GLY A 45 0.32 0.13 -8.75
CA GLY A 45 0.29 0.04 -10.20
C GLY A 45 1.27 1.00 -10.86
N PHE A 46 1.74 0.59 -12.05
CA PHE A 46 2.71 1.34 -12.85
C PHE A 46 2.29 2.79 -13.11
N THR A 47 1.01 3.01 -13.43
CA THR A 47 0.44 4.34 -13.74
C THR A 47 0.28 5.23 -12.51
N GLY A 48 0.69 4.79 -11.33
CA GLY A 48 0.59 5.57 -10.10
C GLY A 48 -0.50 5.08 -9.16
N THR A 49 -1.35 4.14 -9.59
CA THR A 49 -2.41 3.59 -8.75
C THR A 49 -1.85 2.84 -7.53
N SER A 50 -2.72 2.62 -6.53
CA SER A 50 -2.48 1.70 -5.43
C SER A 50 -3.79 1.20 -4.84
N LEU A 51 -3.79 -0.04 -4.38
CA LEU A 51 -4.88 -0.65 -3.62
C LEU A 51 -4.30 -1.19 -2.31
N TRP A 52 -4.89 -0.81 -1.19
CA TRP A 52 -4.59 -1.38 0.12
C TRP A 52 -5.88 -1.77 0.84
N VAL A 53 -5.83 -2.94 1.48
CA VAL A 53 -6.93 -3.52 2.26
C VAL A 53 -6.44 -3.69 3.69
N ASP A 54 -7.19 -3.18 4.66
CA ASP A 54 -6.95 -3.35 6.09
C ASP A 54 -8.14 -4.03 6.76
N PRO A 55 -8.09 -5.37 6.90
CA PRO A 55 -9.17 -6.15 7.51
C PRO A 55 -9.42 -5.79 8.97
N THR A 56 -8.42 -5.28 9.69
CA THR A 56 -8.58 -4.90 11.11
C THR A 56 -9.48 -3.67 11.26
N ARG A 57 -9.55 -2.84 10.22
CA ARG A 57 -10.35 -1.61 10.18
C ARG A 57 -11.56 -1.71 9.25
N GLU A 58 -11.82 -2.89 8.70
CA GLU A 58 -12.85 -3.11 7.66
C GLU A 58 -12.73 -2.09 6.50
N LEU A 59 -11.49 -1.74 6.15
CA LEU A 59 -11.19 -0.63 5.23
C LEU A 59 -10.55 -1.14 3.94
N VAL A 60 -10.98 -0.57 2.81
CA VAL A 60 -10.31 -0.70 1.52
C VAL A 60 -10.06 0.71 0.97
N VAL A 61 -8.83 0.98 0.55
CA VAL A 61 -8.45 2.24 -0.09
C VAL A 61 -7.91 1.97 -1.48
N ALA A 62 -8.69 2.37 -2.49
CA ALA A 62 -8.30 2.36 -3.89
C ALA A 62 -7.95 3.78 -4.34
N PHE A 63 -6.69 4.02 -4.67
CA PHE A 63 -6.21 5.28 -5.22
C PHE A 63 -5.90 5.13 -6.71
N LEU A 64 -6.64 5.86 -7.53
CA LEU A 64 -6.55 5.81 -8.99
C LEU A 64 -5.98 7.12 -9.51
N THR A 65 -4.78 7.05 -10.10
CA THR A 65 -4.10 8.19 -10.71
C THR A 65 -3.37 7.76 -11.97
N ASN A 66 -2.91 8.72 -12.75
CA ASN A 66 -2.15 8.53 -13.97
C ASN A 66 -0.90 9.43 -13.97
N ARG A 67 0.13 9.03 -13.24
CA ARG A 67 1.42 9.76 -13.17
C ARG A 67 2.11 9.85 -14.53
N VAL A 68 1.83 8.93 -15.45
CA VAL A 68 2.54 8.83 -16.74
C VAL A 68 1.94 9.72 -17.82
N TYR A 69 0.78 10.34 -17.56
CA TYR A 69 0.10 11.26 -18.49
C TYR A 69 1.02 12.41 -18.94
N VAL A 70 1.88 12.91 -18.05
CA VAL A 70 2.83 14.01 -18.29
C VAL A 70 4.29 13.54 -18.34
N GLY A 71 4.51 12.26 -18.64
CA GLY A 71 5.83 11.62 -18.67
C GLY A 71 6.15 10.77 -17.42
N ARG A 72 7.13 9.86 -17.55
CA ARG A 72 7.44 8.86 -16.51
C ARG A 72 8.36 9.36 -15.39
N GLU A 73 9.11 10.42 -15.65
CA GLU A 73 10.23 10.85 -14.79
C GLU A 73 9.81 11.69 -13.59
N ARG A 74 8.52 12.02 -13.45
CA ARG A 74 8.06 12.84 -12.32
C ARG A 74 8.16 12.05 -11.01
N PRO A 75 8.98 12.47 -10.03
CA PRO A 75 9.03 11.85 -8.71
C PRO A 75 7.77 12.17 -7.89
N GLY A 76 7.66 11.64 -6.66
CA GLY A 76 6.61 12.04 -5.71
C GLY A 76 5.40 11.10 -5.62
N ILE A 77 5.26 10.13 -6.53
CA ILE A 77 4.11 9.22 -6.48
C ILE A 77 4.11 8.33 -5.24
N PHE A 78 5.29 7.98 -4.73
CA PHE A 78 5.41 7.12 -3.55
C PHE A 78 4.89 7.86 -2.31
N GLU A 79 5.31 9.10 -2.13
CA GLU A 79 4.91 10.01 -1.05
C GLU A 79 3.42 10.35 -1.15
N LEU A 80 2.91 10.59 -2.36
CA LEU A 80 1.49 10.87 -2.57
C LEU A 80 0.61 9.69 -2.18
N ARG A 81 0.97 8.45 -2.55
CA ARG A 81 0.23 7.25 -2.13
C ARG A 81 0.17 7.16 -0.61
N ARG A 82 1.32 7.32 0.05
CA ARG A 82 1.43 7.31 1.52
C ARG A 82 0.49 8.32 2.17
N ALA A 83 0.57 9.57 1.71
CA ALA A 83 -0.25 10.65 2.23
C ALA A 83 -1.75 10.39 2.05
N VAL A 84 -2.16 9.85 0.90
CA VAL A 84 -3.57 9.48 0.63
C VAL A 84 -4.03 8.38 1.59
N HIS A 85 -3.29 7.28 1.73
CA HIS A 85 -3.69 6.19 2.62
C HIS A 85 -3.75 6.62 4.08
N ASP A 86 -2.77 7.39 4.56
CA ASP A 86 -2.78 7.92 5.92
C ASP A 86 -3.93 8.91 6.15
N ALA A 87 -4.24 9.77 5.17
CA ALA A 87 -5.35 10.70 5.29
C ALA A 87 -6.69 9.97 5.41
N VAL A 88 -6.90 8.90 4.64
CA VAL A 88 -8.12 8.08 4.75
C VAL A 88 -8.18 7.37 6.10
N VAL A 89 -7.10 6.73 6.55
CA VAL A 89 -7.09 6.08 7.87
C VAL A 89 -7.36 7.09 8.99
N ARG A 90 -6.75 8.29 8.96
CA ARG A 90 -7.03 9.35 9.95
C ARG A 90 -8.49 9.80 9.98
N SER A 91 -9.20 9.74 8.85
CA SER A 91 -10.59 10.20 8.78
C SER A 91 -11.59 9.26 9.46
N ILE A 92 -11.18 8.04 9.81
CA ILE A 92 -12.02 7.01 10.44
C ILE A 92 -11.51 6.58 11.82
N LEU A 93 -10.43 7.22 12.31
CA LEU A 93 -9.95 7.10 13.70
C LEU A 93 -10.70 8.10 14.58
#